data_AF-A0A957F7J1-F1
#
_entry.id   AF-A0A957F7J1-F1
#
_cell.length_a   1.000
_cell.length_b   1.000
_cell.length_c   1.000
_cell.angle_alpha   90.00
_cell.angle_beta   90.00
_cell.angle_gamma   90.00
#
_symmetry.space_group_name_H-M   'P 1'
#
loop_
_entity.id
_entity.type
_entity.pdbx_description
1 polymer ?
#
loop_
_entity_poly.entity_id
_entity_poly.type
_entity_poly.pdbx_seq_one_letter_code
_entity_poly.pdbx_strand_id
1 'polypeptide(L)' 'GAGEKLSQDYNIPYLGSIPLDANVRVGGDSGKPIVVEHPESAAAEALQQLAKDVAARVSVLTIQSQDASFIPIQMIG' A
#
# COMPACT_ATOMS: atom_id res chain seq x y z
N GLY A 1 6.39 11.31 -11.00
CA GLY A 1 7.75 10.69 -10.98
C GLY A 1 7.86 9.53 -11.97
N ALA A 2 9.00 8.83 -12.06
CA ALA A 2 9.16 7.70 -13.00
C ALA A 2 8.18 6.54 -12.72
N GLY A 3 7.96 6.20 -11.44
CA GLY A 3 6.98 5.17 -11.04
C GLY A 3 5.52 5.56 -11.33
N GLU A 4 5.18 6.84 -11.15
CA GLU A 4 3.86 7.36 -11.52
C GLU A 4 3.61 7.27 -13.03
N LYS A 5 4.60 7.66 -13.84
CA LYS A 5 4.50 7.50 -15.30
C LYS A 5 4.32 6.03 -15.68
N LEU A 6 5.10 5.13 -15.09
CA LEU A 6 4.97 3.70 -15.34
C LEU A 6 3.58 3.17 -14.96
N SER A 7 3.01 3.65 -13.85
CA SER A 7 1.66 3.25 -13.44
C SER A 7 0.59 3.66 -14.45
N GLN A 8 0.75 4.83 -15.08
CA GLN A 8 -0.13 5.33 -16.14
C GLN A 8 0.05 4.50 -17.43
N ASP A 9 1.29 4.24 -17.82
CA ASP A 9 1.62 3.46 -19.03
C ASP A 9 1.01 2.05 -18.99
N TYR A 10 0.97 1.43 -17.80
CA TYR A 10 0.40 0.09 -17.59
C TYR A 10 -1.04 0.10 -17.05
N ASN A 11 -1.65 1.29 -16.89
CA ASN A 11 -3.00 1.47 -16.33
C ASN A 11 -3.21 0.71 -15.00
N ILE A 12 -2.21 0.77 -14.11
CA ILE A 12 -2.25 0.19 -12.77
C ILE A 12 -2.34 1.30 -11.71
N PRO A 13 -2.91 1.02 -10.52
CA PRO A 13 -3.01 2.01 -9.46
C PRO A 13 -1.63 2.53 -9.02
N TYR A 14 -1.47 3.84 -8.97
CA TYR A 14 -0.30 4.48 -8.36
C TYR A 14 -0.45 4.48 -6.83
N LEU A 15 0.55 3.93 -6.12
CA LEU A 15 0.51 3.84 -4.66
C LEU A 15 1.08 5.07 -3.95
N GLY A 16 1.74 5.98 -4.68
CA GLY A 16 2.33 7.20 -4.11
C GLY A 16 3.86 7.25 -4.22
N SER A 17 4.44 8.27 -3.58
CA SER A 17 5.89 8.52 -3.55
C SER A 17 6.36 8.83 -2.14
N ILE A 18 7.56 8.34 -1.80
CA ILE A 18 8.24 8.64 -0.54
C ILE A 18 9.38 9.63 -0.83
N PRO A 19 9.44 10.80 -0.16
CA PRO A 19 10.58 11.70 -0.27
C PRO A 19 11.90 11.01 0.09
N LEU A 20 12.98 11.35 -0.61
CA LEU A 20 14.31 10.85 -0.26
C LEU A 20 14.78 11.53 1.02
N ASP A 21 14.92 10.73 2.08
CA ASP A 21 15.42 11.17 3.38
C ASP A 21 16.46 10.16 3.88
N ALA A 22 17.67 10.64 4.20
CA ALA A 22 18.76 9.80 4.69
C ALA A 22 18.42 9.09 6.00
N ASN A 23 17.54 9.66 6.81
CA ASN A 23 17.10 9.08 8.07
C ASN A 23 16.30 7.79 7.88
N VAL A 24 15.71 7.56 6.70
CA VAL A 24 15.07 6.28 6.36
C VAL A 24 16.10 5.15 6.44
N ARG A 25 17.26 5.35 5.80
CA ARG A 25 18.35 4.35 5.78
C ARG A 25 19.00 4.22 7.16
N VAL A 26 19.32 5.34 7.80
CA VAL A 26 19.93 5.34 9.14
C VAL A 26 19.02 4.64 10.16
N GLY A 27 17.72 4.94 10.13
CA GLY A 27 16.75 4.30 11.00
C GLY A 27 16.59 2.80 10.72
N GLY A 28 16.63 2.40 9.44
CA GLY A 28 16.64 0.99 9.04
C GLY A 28 17.88 0.24 9.54
N ASP A 29 19.07 0.80 9.32
CA ASP A 29 20.36 0.20 9.70
C ASP A 29 20.51 0.09 11.23
N SER A 30 19.99 1.06 11.98
CA SER A 30 20.08 1.11 13.45
C SER A 30 18.97 0.31 14.16
N GLY A 31 18.00 -0.22 13.43
CA GLY A 31 16.83 -0.89 14.01
C GLY A 31 15.81 0.06 14.65
N LYS A 32 15.92 1.36 14.38
CA LYS A 32 15.02 2.42 14.88
C LYS A 32 14.36 3.13 13.70
N PRO A 33 13.27 2.58 13.15
CA PRO A 33 12.73 3.05 11.88
C PRO A 33 12.24 4.50 11.96
N ILE A 34 12.32 5.22 10.83
CA ILE A 34 11.97 6.64 10.74
C ILE A 34 10.54 6.96 11.21
N VAL A 35 9.60 6.03 11.03
CA VAL A 35 8.20 6.17 11.48
C VAL A 35 8.05 6.18 13.01
N VAL A 36 9.08 5.76 13.75
CA VAL A 36 9.14 5.77 15.22
C VAL A 36 9.98 6.94 15.73
N GLU A 37 11.19 7.14 15.18
CA GLU A 37 12.12 8.18 15.67
C GLU A 37 11.79 9.59 15.15
N HIS A 38 11.23 9.70 13.95
CA HIS A 38 10.89 10.97 13.29
C HIS A 38 9.49 10.91 12.67
N PRO A 39 8.44 10.72 13.48
CA PRO A 39 7.09 10.48 12.99
C PRO A 39 6.51 11.65 12.17
N GLU A 40 6.95 12.88 12.44
CA GLU A 40 6.59 14.11 11.72
C GLU A 40 7.41 14.38 10.45
N SER A 41 8.37 13.51 10.11
CA SER A 41 9.11 13.66 8.85
C SER A 41 8.21 13.33 7.66
N ALA A 42 8.36 14.07 6.55
CA ALA A 42 7.56 13.83 5.35
C ALA A 42 7.71 12.39 4.80
N ALA A 43 8.87 11.77 4.99
CA ALA A 43 9.09 10.37 4.62
C ALA A 43 8.35 9.40 5.55
N ALA A 44 8.30 9.67 6.86
CA ALA A 44 7.52 8.86 7.80
C ALA A 44 6.01 8.96 7.52
N GLU A 45 5.49 10.17 7.31
CA GLU A 45 4.09 10.39 6.98
C GLU A 45 3.70 9.69 5.67
N ALA A 46 4.53 9.82 4.62
CA ALA A 46 4.30 9.16 3.34
C ALA A 46 4.31 7.62 3.46
N LEU A 47 5.25 7.05 4.23
CA LEU A 47 5.30 5.60 4.49
C LEU A 47 4.06 5.12 5.24
N GLN A 48 3.62 5.85 6.27
CA GLN A 48 2.42 5.50 7.02
C GLN A 48 1.16 5.58 6.15
N GLN A 49 1.03 6.62 5.33
CA GLN A 49 -0.10 6.76 4.43
C GLN A 49 -0.14 5.63 3.41
N LEU A 50 0.99 5.34 2.77
CA LEU A 50 1.13 4.22 1.83
C LEU A 50 0.72 2.88 2.46
N ALA A 51 1.17 2.61 3.70
CA ALA A 51 0.80 1.38 4.40
C ALA A 51 -0.71 1.27 4.64
N LYS A 52 -1.37 2.39 5.01
CA LYS A 52 -2.83 2.44 5.20
C LYS A 52 -3.58 2.18 3.90
N ASP A 53 -3.15 2.81 2.81
CA ASP A 53 -3.79 2.67 1.50
C ASP A 53 -3.68 1.23 0.97
N VAL A 54 -2.50 0.61 1.14
CA VAL A 54 -2.29 -0.81 0.81
C VAL A 54 -3.21 -1.71 1.63
N ALA A 55 -3.26 -1.51 2.96
CA ALA A 55 -4.10 -2.33 3.84
C ALA A 55 -5.59 -2.20 3.49
N ALA A 56 -6.07 -0.97 3.24
CA ALA A 56 -7.44 -0.72 2.81
C ALA A 56 -7.75 -1.41 1.48
N ARG A 57 -6.84 -1.33 0.50
CA ARG A 57 -7.03 -1.97 -0.81
C ARG A 57 -7.07 -3.48 -0.71
N VAL A 58 -6.17 -4.09 0.05
CA VAL A 58 -6.15 -5.55 0.28
C VAL A 58 -7.45 -5.99 0.94
N SER A 59 -7.95 -5.27 1.95
CA SER A 59 -9.22 -5.58 2.61
C SER A 59 -10.39 -5.63 1.63
N VAL A 60 -10.52 -4.63 0.76
CA VAL A 60 -11.56 -4.59 -0.28
C VAL A 60 -11.43 -5.77 -1.27
N LEU A 61 -10.21 -6.05 -1.72
CA LEU A 61 -9.95 -7.14 -2.68
C LEU A 61 -10.28 -8.52 -2.07
N THR A 62 -9.96 -8.73 -0.80
CA THR A 62 -10.30 -9.98 -0.11
C THR A 62 -11.81 -10.19 -0.06
N ILE A 63 -12.59 -9.15 0.23
CA ILE A 63 -14.06 -9.23 0.26
C ILE A 63 -14.63 -9.56 -1.13
N GLN A 64 -14.19 -8.84 -2.16
CA GLN A 64 -14.64 -9.07 -3.55
C GLN A 64 -14.30 -10.48 -4.06
N SER A 65 -13.21 -11.07 -3.60
CA SER A 65 -12.80 -12.42 -4.00
C SER A 65 -13.67 -13.52 -3.37
N GLN A 66 -14.39 -13.23 -2.28
CA GLN A 66 -15.26 -14.22 -1.61
C GLN A 66 -16.63 -14.37 -2.30
N ASP A 67 -17.16 -13.33 -2.93
CA ASP A 67 -18.41 -13.41 -3.70
C ASP A 67 -18.30 -14.34 -4.93
N ALA A 68 -17.09 -14.51 -5.47
CA ALA A 68 -16.83 -15.40 -6.61
C ALA A 68 -16.89 -16.91 -6.25
N SER A 69 -16.92 -17.27 -4.96
CA SER A 69 -17.05 -18.68 -4.51
C SER A 69 -18.50 -19.11 -4.26
N PHE A 70 -19.48 -18.29 -4.61
CA PHE A 70 -20.90 -18.68 -4.56
C PHE A 70 -21.20 -19.68 -5.70
N ILE A 71 -21.25 -20.97 -5.38
CA ILE A 71 -21.79 -21.99 -6.29
C ILE A 71 -23.31 -22.05 -6.06
N PRO A 72 -24.14 -21.53 -6.98
CA PRO A 72 -25.59 -21.63 -6.83
C PRO A 72 -26.00 -23.10 -6.94
N ILE A 73 -26.54 -23.66 -5.86
CA ILE A 73 -27.24 -24.94 -5.93
C ILE A 73 -28.57 -24.69 -6.62
N GLN A 74 -28.67 -25.06 -7.90
CA GLN A 74 -29.95 -25.08 -8.60
C GLN A 74 -30.85 -26.13 -7.94
N MET A 75 -31.86 -25.65 -7.20
CA MET A 75 -32.99 -26.47 -6.77
C MET A 75 -33.72 -26.95 -8.03
N ILE A 76 -33.40 -28.17 -8.45
CA ILE A 76 -34.19 -28.92 -9.42
C ILE A 76 -35.54 -29.25 -8.77
N GLY A 77 -36.53 -28.39 -9.05
CA GLY A 77 -37.94 -28.71 -8.93
C GLY A 77 -38.42 -29.42 -10.19
#